data_AF-I3U967-F1
#
_entry.id   AF-I3U967-F1
#
_cell.length_a   1.000
_cell.length_b   1.000
_cell.length_c   1.000
_cell.angle_alpha   90.00
_cell.angle_beta   90.00
_cell.angle_gamma   90.00
#
_symmetry.space_group_name_H-M   'P 1'
#
loop_
_entity.id
_entity.type
_entity.pdbx_description
1 polymer ?
#
loop_
_entity_poly.entity_id
_entity_poly.type
_entity_poly.pdbx_seq_one_letter_code
_entity_poly.pdbx_strand_id
1 'polypeptide(L)'
;MIAEASTSAILIPAVKNGLAATILPYSAAHEEIHDGTIAMRRFDFEFFREIFICHTNNSMRNDAVDCVMDECEKTAASLIAKNAWKYTRLL
;
A
#
# COMPACT_ATOMS: atom_id res chain seq x y z
N MET A 1 -2.49 7.23 -24.50
CA MET A 1 -1.04 7.08 -24.28
C MET A 1 -0.86 6.43 -22.91
N ILE A 2 -0.06 5.38 -22.80
CA ILE A 2 0.24 4.73 -21.52
C ILE A 2 1.64 5.18 -21.14
N ALA A 3 1.79 5.72 -19.93
CA ALA A 3 3.06 6.17 -19.38
C ALA A 3 3.33 5.40 -18.08
N GLU A 4 4.58 5.07 -17.84
CA GLU A 4 5.03 4.37 -16.64
C GLU A 4 5.78 5.34 -15.72
N ALA A 5 5.51 5.25 -14.43
CA ALA A 5 6.33 5.89 -13.40
C ALA A 5 6.56 4.90 -12.26
N SER A 6 7.75 4.93 -11.67
CA SER A 6 8.18 3.96 -10.64
C SER A 6 7.69 4.29 -9.22
N THR A 7 7.00 5.41 -9.02
CA THR A 7 6.56 5.85 -7.68
C THR A 7 5.19 6.52 -7.71
N SER A 8 4.38 6.23 -6.70
CA SER A 8 3.09 6.90 -6.47
C SER A 8 3.25 8.40 -6.26
N ALA A 9 4.40 8.85 -5.74
CA ALA A 9 4.68 10.27 -5.52
C ALA A 9 4.67 11.10 -6.83
N ILE A 10 4.90 10.48 -7.99
CA ILE A 10 4.76 11.12 -9.31
C ILE A 10 3.35 10.93 -9.86
N LEU A 11 2.78 9.73 -9.68
CA LEU A 11 1.47 9.38 -10.22
C LEU A 11 0.32 10.18 -9.58
N ILE A 12 0.36 10.37 -8.25
CA ILE A 12 -0.69 11.05 -7.49
C ILE A 12 -0.88 12.50 -7.97
N PRO A 13 0.18 13.34 -8.07
CA PRO A 13 0.03 14.68 -8.64
C PRO A 13 -0.60 14.69 -10.03
N ALA A 14 -0.24 13.75 -10.91
CA ALA A 14 -0.82 13.68 -12.26
C ALA A 14 -2.33 13.36 -12.21
N VAL A 15 -2.76 12.46 -11.32
CA VAL A 15 -4.19 12.16 -11.10
C VAL A 15 -4.91 13.36 -10.50
N LYS A 16 -4.37 14.00 -9.46
CA LYS A 16 -4.99 15.18 -8.80
C LYS A 16 -5.21 16.34 -9.77
N ASN A 17 -4.31 16.54 -10.73
CA ASN A 17 -4.41 17.59 -11.74
C ASN A 17 -5.27 17.18 -12.96
N GLY A 18 -5.92 16.01 -12.93
CA GLY A 18 -6.76 15.54 -14.03
C GLY A 18 -6.00 15.17 -15.30
N LEU A 19 -4.68 14.94 -15.21
CA LEU A 19 -3.83 14.62 -16.36
C LEU A 19 -3.76 13.12 -16.64
N ALA A 20 -4.11 12.28 -15.66
CA ALA A 20 -3.98 10.84 -15.77
C ALA A 20 -5.02 10.09 -14.91
N ALA A 21 -5.18 8.80 -15.20
CA ALA A 21 -5.74 7.80 -14.29
C ALA A 21 -4.68 6.73 -14.06
N THR A 22 -4.64 6.13 -12.87
CA THR A 22 -3.65 5.10 -12.53
C THR A 22 -4.21 4.02 -11.60
N ILE A 23 -3.49 2.91 -11.47
CA ILE A 23 -3.80 1.80 -10.58
C ILE A 23 -2.81 1.85 -9.42
N LEU A 24 -3.32 1.97 -8.20
CA LEU A 24 -2.52 2.01 -6.98
C LEU A 24 -3.12 1.07 -5.92
N PRO A 25 -2.30 0.47 -5.03
CA PRO A 25 -2.85 -0.07 -3.80
C PRO A 25 -3.56 1.04 -3.02
N TYR A 26 -4.64 0.72 -2.31
CA TYR A 26 -5.38 1.70 -1.53
C TYR A 26 -4.48 2.47 -0.55
N SER A 27 -3.54 1.78 0.08
CA SER A 27 -2.59 2.37 1.03
C SER A 27 -1.69 3.45 0.46
N ALA A 28 -1.46 3.51 -0.86
CA ALA A 28 -0.60 4.51 -1.48
C ALA A 28 -1.29 5.85 -1.78
N ALA A 29 -2.63 5.89 -1.81
CA ALA A 29 -3.41 7.10 -2.10
C ALA A 29 -4.55 7.31 -1.08
N HIS A 30 -4.43 6.70 0.11
CA HIS A 30 -5.54 6.65 1.05
C HIS A 30 -5.93 8.04 1.55
N GLU A 31 -4.96 8.94 1.71
CA GLU A 31 -5.17 10.31 2.17
C GLU A 31 -5.96 11.09 1.12
N GLU A 32 -5.50 11.06 -0.13
CA GLU A 32 -6.15 11.76 -1.23
C GLU A 32 -7.58 11.27 -1.50
N ILE A 33 -7.80 9.96 -1.33
CA ILE A 33 -9.14 9.36 -1.46
C ILE A 33 -10.02 9.73 -0.27
N HIS A 34 -9.47 9.74 0.96
CA HIS A 34 -10.20 10.12 2.16
C HIS A 34 -10.63 11.59 2.11
N ASP A 35 -9.74 12.47 1.67
CA ASP A 35 -9.97 13.91 1.53
C ASP A 35 -10.83 14.26 0.30
N GLY A 36 -11.19 13.27 -0.52
CA GLY A 36 -12.02 13.45 -1.72
C GLY A 36 -11.31 14.13 -2.89
N THR A 37 -9.99 14.33 -2.81
CA THR A 37 -9.20 14.93 -3.90
C THR A 37 -8.95 13.98 -5.07
N ILE A 38 -9.06 12.66 -4.82
CA ILE A 38 -9.04 11.62 -5.86
C ILE A 38 -10.28 10.74 -5.69
N ALA A 39 -11.04 10.55 -6.77
CA ALA A 39 -12.11 9.56 -6.81
C ALA A 39 -11.54 8.17 -7.14
N MET A 40 -12.01 7.13 -6.44
CA MET A 40 -11.64 5.74 -6.72
C MET A 40 -12.71 5.01 -7.52
N ARG A 41 -12.29 4.12 -8.42
CA ARG A 41 -13.16 3.16 -9.10
C ARG A 41 -12.74 1.75 -8.73
N ARG A 42 -13.68 0.94 -8.24
CA ARG A 42 -13.45 -0.48 -7.98
C ARG A 42 -13.50 -1.26 -9.31
N PHE A 43 -12.65 -2.26 -9.44
CA PHE A 43 -12.73 -3.22 -10.53
C PHE A 43 -13.82 -4.26 -10.26
N ASP A 44 -14.38 -4.80 -11.33
CA ASP A 44 -15.43 -5.84 -11.25
C ASP A 44 -14.86 -7.24 -10.97
N PHE A 45 -13.56 -7.32 -10.67
CA PHE A 45 -12.85 -8.55 -10.33
C PHE A 45 -11.93 -8.32 -9.12
N GLU A 46 -11.55 -9.40 -8.44
CA GLU A 46 -10.67 -9.34 -7.27
C GLU A 46 -9.20 -9.35 -7.68
N PHE A 47 -8.40 -8.55 -6.99
CA PHE A 47 -6.95 -8.57 -7.06
C PHE A 47 -6.38 -9.29 -5.85
N PHE A 48 -5.30 -10.03 -6.08
CA PHE A 48 -4.44 -10.50 -5.01
C PHE A 48 -3.07 -9.82 -5.15
N ARG A 49 -2.54 -9.31 -4.03
CA ARG A 49 -1.20 -8.73 -3.97
C ARG A 49 -0.48 -9.31 -2.76
N GLU A 50 0.68 -9.90 -3.01
CA GLU A 50 1.56 -10.38 -1.96
C GLU A 50 2.35 -9.21 -1.35
N ILE A 51 2.42 -9.17 -0.02
CA ILE A 51 3.18 -8.19 0.75
C ILE A 51 4.00 -8.98 1.77
N PHE A 52 5.31 -8.72 1.80
CA PHE A 52 6.25 -9.46 2.64
C PHE A 52 7.06 -8.51 3.51
N ILE A 53 7.40 -8.96 4.72
CA ILE A 53 8.48 -8.38 5.50
C ILE A 53 9.79 -8.98 4.97
N CYS A 54 10.64 -8.15 4.38
CA CYS A 54 11.91 -8.58 3.82
C CYS A 54 13.04 -8.25 4.80
N HIS A 55 13.82 -9.26 5.19
CA HIS A 55 15.00 -9.09 6.02
C HIS A 55 16.17 -9.94 5.49
N THR A 56 17.38 -9.67 5.98
CA THR A 56 18.55 -10.51 5.65
C THR A 56 18.52 -11.80 6.46
N ASN A 57 18.98 -12.90 5.87
CA ASN A 57 19.15 -14.20 6.53
C ASN A 57 20.56 -14.36 7.14
N ASN A 58 21.30 -13.26 7.34
CA ASN A 58 22.65 -13.34 7.88
C ASN A 58 22.66 -13.69 9.38
N SER A 59 23.78 -14.23 9.84
CA SER A 59 23.99 -14.70 11.22
C SER A 59 24.10 -13.59 12.27
N MET A 60 23.93 -12.32 11.88
CA MET A 60 23.92 -11.15 12.78
C MET A 60 22.51 -10.55 12.92
N ARG A 61 21.47 -11.38 12.81
CA ARG A 61 20.13 -11.03 13.24
C ARG A 61 20.18 -10.70 14.74
N ASN A 62 19.85 -9.47 15.09
CA ASN A 62 19.81 -9.01 16.47
C ASN A 62 18.36 -8.79 16.92
N ASP A 63 18.15 -8.80 18.23
CA ASP A 63 16.82 -8.69 18.85
C ASP A 63 16.04 -7.43 18.41
N ALA A 64 16.74 -6.39 17.97
CA ALA A 64 16.10 -5.17 17.47
C ALA A 64 15.39 -5.40 16.13
N VAL A 65 15.99 -6.18 15.21
CA VAL A 65 15.33 -6.53 13.94
C VAL A 65 14.11 -7.39 14.22
N ASP A 66 14.18 -8.32 15.17
CA ASP A 66 13.05 -9.16 15.58
C ASP A 66 11.90 -8.34 16.11
N CYS A 67 12.20 -7.43 17.03
CA CYS A 67 11.21 -6.51 17.57
C CYS A 67 10.54 -5.68 16.47
N VAL A 68 11.32 -5.16 15.50
CA VAL A 68 10.75 -4.41 14.37
C VAL A 68 9.83 -5.28 13.51
N MET A 69 10.21 -6.52 13.21
CA MET A 69 9.37 -7.42 12.42
C MET A 69 8.06 -7.75 13.12
N ASP A 70 8.11 -8.05 14.42
CA ASP A 70 6.92 -8.28 15.24
C ASP A 70 6.00 -7.05 15.25
N GLU A 71 6.56 -5.85 15.39
CA GLU A 71 5.78 -4.61 15.36
C GLU A 71 5.20 -4.32 13.98
N CYS A 72 5.93 -4.61 12.90
CA CYS A 72 5.41 -4.51 11.53
C CYS A 72 4.21 -5.45 11.34
N GLU A 73 4.30 -6.70 11.78
CA GLU A 73 3.21 -7.68 11.65
C GLU A 73 1.98 -7.27 12.48
N LYS A 74 2.17 -6.91 13.75
CA LYS A 74 1.09 -6.41 14.62
C LYS A 74 0.41 -5.18 14.03
N THR A 75 1.19 -4.24 13.49
CA THR A 75 0.67 -3.02 12.88
C THR A 75 -0.14 -3.34 11.63
N ALA A 76 0.38 -4.18 10.72
CA ALA A 76 -0.35 -4.60 9.53
C ALA A 76 -1.68 -5.29 9.88
N ALA A 77 -1.67 -6.22 10.84
CA ALA A 77 -2.87 -6.87 11.34
C ALA A 77 -3.89 -5.87 11.91
N SER A 78 -3.43 -4.88 12.69
CA SER A 78 -4.28 -3.82 13.24
C SER A 78 -4.90 -2.94 12.15
N LEU A 79 -4.13 -2.56 11.13
CA LEU A 79 -4.61 -1.73 10.02
C LEU A 79 -5.65 -2.45 9.16
N ILE A 80 -5.50 -3.76 8.96
CA ILE A 80 -6.50 -4.61 8.29
C ILE A 80 -7.76 -4.72 9.16
N ALA A 81 -7.62 -5.05 10.45
CA ALA A 81 -8.75 -5.21 11.35
C ALA A 81 -9.59 -3.92 11.51
N LYS A 82 -8.94 -2.75 11.48
CA LYS A 82 -9.59 -1.44 11.52
C LYS A 82 -10.13 -0.98 10.16
N ASN A 83 -9.97 -1.79 9.11
CA ASN A 83 -10.32 -1.44 7.72
C ASN A 83 -9.63 -0.14 7.23
N ALA A 84 -8.46 0.20 7.79
CA ALA A 84 -7.62 1.30 7.33
C ALA A 84 -6.91 0.91 6.03
N TRP A 85 -6.45 -0.33 5.93
CA TRP A 85 -6.03 -0.95 4.67
C TRP A 85 -7.22 -1.67 4.03
N LYS A 86 -8.02 -0.92 3.27
CA LYS A 86 -9.23 -1.46 2.63
C LYS A 86 -8.90 -2.58 1.65
N TYR A 87 -9.83 -3.53 1.53
CA TYR A 87 -9.76 -4.66 0.60
C TYR A 87 -8.49 -5.52 0.73
N THR A 88 -7.87 -5.48 1.92
CA THR A 88 -6.70 -6.28 2.25
C THR A 88 -7.10 -7.33 3.28
N ARG A 89 -6.54 -8.54 3.19
CA ARG A 89 -6.73 -9.61 4.17
C ARG A 89 -5.40 -10.30 4.43
N LEU A 90 -5.21 -10.77 5.65
CA LEU A 90 -4.17 -11.78 5.92
C LEU A 90 -4.65 -13.10 5.30
N LEU A 91 -3.71 -13.82 4.67
CA LEU A 91 -3.95 -15.19 4.19
C LEU A 91 -3.71 -16.20 5.30
#